data_AF-A0A6N2C315-F1
#
_entry.id   AF-A0A6N2C315-F1
#
_cell.length_a   1.000
_cell.length_b   1.000
_cell.length_c   1.000
_cell.angle_alpha   90.00
_cell.angle_beta   90.00
_cell.angle_gamma   90.00
#
_symmetry.space_group_name_H-M   'P 1'
#
loop_
_entity.id
_entity.type
_entity.pdbx_description
1 polymer ?
#
loop_
_entity_poly.entity_id
_entity_poly.type
_entity_poly.pdbx_seq_one_letter_code
_entity_poly.pdbx_strand_id
1 'polypeptide(L)'
;MVGLKVFIPRMTLTPSDSRIPFKFQRRQFLRIVSFAMTINKSQGQSLSHVGFLLKKTVFAHEKLYAVVSRVTSRKGLKIMSYNDDGQLTDEAINAVHKEVFQNLL
;
A
#
# COMPACT_ATOMS: atom_id res chain seq x y z
N MET A 1 -19.69 -23.58 -21.37
CA MET A 1 -18.86 -22.97 -22.43
C MET A 1 -17.53 -22.58 -21.81
N VAL A 2 -16.44 -23.16 -22.31
CA VAL A 2 -15.07 -22.97 -21.84
C VAL A 2 -14.60 -21.55 -22.22
N GLY A 3 -13.94 -20.85 -21.30
CA GLY A 3 -13.69 -19.40 -21.36
C GLY A 3 -12.89 -18.92 -22.57
N LEU A 4 -13.22 -17.70 -23.04
CA LEU A 4 -12.51 -16.99 -24.11
C LEU A 4 -11.07 -16.68 -23.68
N LYS A 5 -10.09 -17.15 -24.46
CA LYS A 5 -8.68 -16.74 -24.31
C LYS A 5 -8.51 -15.33 -24.90
N VAL A 6 -8.10 -14.37 -24.06
CA VAL A 6 -7.85 -12.98 -24.48
C VAL A 6 -6.38 -12.64 -24.26
N PHE A 7 -5.75 -11.99 -25.24
CA PHE A 7 -4.38 -11.51 -25.13
C PHE A 7 -4.33 -10.18 -24.38
N ILE A 8 -3.44 -10.06 -23.39
CA ILE A 8 -3.20 -8.80 -22.68
C ILE A 8 -2.06 -8.06 -23.40
N PRO A 9 -2.26 -6.82 -23.89
CA PRO A 9 -1.20 -6.07 -24.56
C PRO A 9 -0.10 -5.63 -23.57
N ARG A 10 1.16 -5.61 -24.03
CA ARG A 10 2.32 -5.07 -23.29
C ARG A 10 2.54 -3.62 -23.70
N MET A 11 2.64 -2.71 -22.74
CA MET A 11 2.90 -1.30 -22.97
C MET A 11 4.37 -0.96 -22.70
N THR A 12 4.96 -0.11 -23.53
CA THR A 12 6.31 0.44 -23.33
C THR A 12 6.20 1.85 -22.74
N LEU A 13 6.84 2.06 -21.59
CA LEU A 13 6.90 3.36 -20.89
C LEU A 13 8.31 3.89 -21.00
N THR A 14 8.46 5.10 -21.53
CA THR A 14 9.74 5.82 -21.63
C THR A 14 9.63 7.08 -20.76
N PRO A 15 10.53 7.35 -19.81
CA PRO A 15 10.55 8.60 -19.07
C PRO A 15 10.76 9.77 -20.02
N SER A 16 10.07 10.87 -19.78
CA SER A 16 10.21 12.12 -20.55
C SER A 16 11.36 13.01 -20.05
N ASP A 17 12.06 12.61 -18.99
CA ASP A 17 13.11 13.40 -18.37
C ASP A 17 14.40 13.38 -19.23
N SER A 18 14.72 14.53 -19.81
CA SER A 18 15.89 14.72 -20.67
C SER A 18 17.22 14.72 -19.91
N ARG A 19 17.20 14.72 -18.56
CA ARG A 19 18.41 14.68 -17.72
C ARG A 19 19.03 13.28 -17.62
N ILE A 20 18.31 12.25 -18.04
CA ILE A 20 18.81 10.87 -18.01
C ILE A 20 19.71 10.66 -19.24
N PRO A 21 21.00 10.31 -19.09
CA PRO A 21 21.96 10.24 -20.19
C PRO A 21 21.74 9.02 -21.12
N PHE A 22 20.69 8.24 -20.90
CA PHE A 22 20.34 7.06 -21.69
C PHE A 22 18.83 6.91 -21.82
N LYS A 23 18.38 6.24 -22.89
CA LYS A 23 16.96 5.94 -23.11
C LYS A 23 16.51 4.80 -22.19
N PHE A 24 15.85 5.13 -21.10
CA PHE A 24 15.21 4.13 -20.24
C PHE A 24 13.85 3.73 -20.83
N GLN A 25 13.63 2.44 -21.10
CA GLN A 25 12.34 1.93 -21.57
C GLN A 25 11.89 0.77 -20.70
N ARG A 26 10.66 0.83 -20.17
CA ARG A 26 10.03 -0.24 -19.39
C ARG A 26 8.87 -0.85 -20.16
N ARG A 27 9.01 -2.10 -20.61
CA ARG A 27 7.93 -2.84 -21.28
C ARG A 27 7.25 -3.82 -20.31
N GLN A 28 6.02 -3.51 -19.92
CA GLN A 28 5.28 -4.30 -18.92
C GLN A 28 3.82 -4.51 -19.33
N PHE A 29 3.17 -5.52 -18.76
CA PHE A 29 1.71 -5.63 -18.84
C PHE A 29 1.06 -4.55 -17.97
N LEU A 30 -0.11 -4.06 -18.39
CA LEU A 30 -0.92 -3.09 -17.65
C LEU A 30 -1.70 -3.73 -16.48
N ARG A 31 -1.25 -4.89 -15.98
CA ARG A 31 -1.81 -5.56 -14.80
C ARG A 31 -0.69 -6.07 -13.92
N ILE A 32 -0.84 -5.84 -12.62
CA ILE A 32 -0.06 -6.47 -11.56
C ILE A 32 -1.06 -7.30 -10.77
N VAL A 33 -0.90 -8.62 -10.75
CA VAL A 33 -1.67 -9.49 -9.85
C VAL A 33 -0.96 -9.42 -8.50
N SER A 34 -1.60 -8.83 -7.50
CA SER A 34 -0.99 -8.63 -6.18
C SER A 34 -1.99 -8.97 -5.10
N PHE A 35 -1.67 -9.97 -4.27
CA PHE A 35 -2.43 -10.29 -3.06
C PHE A 35 -2.08 -9.35 -1.90
N ALA A 36 -0.87 -8.80 -1.92
CA ALA A 36 -0.40 -7.78 -0.98
C ALA A 36 -0.02 -6.51 -1.74
N MET A 37 -0.30 -5.34 -1.18
CA MET A 37 0.10 -4.07 -1.75
C MET A 37 0.66 -3.16 -0.66
N THR A 38 1.52 -2.22 -1.04
CA THR A 38 1.98 -1.20 -0.10
C THR A 38 0.89 -0.18 0.16
N ILE A 39 0.93 0.48 1.32
CA ILE A 39 -0.06 1.49 1.73
C ILE A 39 -0.23 2.56 0.64
N ASN A 40 0.88 3.08 0.10
CA ASN A 40 0.85 4.11 -0.94
C ASN A 40 0.16 3.63 -2.23
N LYS A 41 0.18 2.33 -2.52
CA LYS A 41 -0.52 1.76 -3.69
C LYS A 41 -2.01 1.53 -3.44
N SER A 42 -2.42 1.34 -2.18
CA SER A 42 -3.83 1.26 -1.78
C SER A 42 -4.54 2.62 -1.73
N GLN A 43 -3.80 3.73 -1.83
CA GLN A 43 -4.40 5.06 -1.78
C GLN A 43 -5.39 5.28 -2.93
N GLY A 44 -6.59 5.76 -2.62
CA GLY A 44 -7.66 5.97 -3.59
C GLY A 44 -8.49 4.71 -3.92
N GLN A 45 -8.23 3.59 -3.25
CA GLN A 45 -9.02 2.36 -3.40
C GLN A 45 -9.94 2.14 -2.19
N SER A 46 -11.11 1.57 -2.42
CA SER A 46 -11.99 1.04 -1.38
C SER A 46 -11.95 -0.48 -1.41
N LEU A 47 -11.64 -1.10 -0.28
CA LEU A 47 -11.40 -2.54 -0.17
C LEU A 47 -12.38 -3.16 0.84
N SER A 48 -12.97 -4.31 0.49
CA SER A 48 -13.93 -5.00 1.35
C SER A 48 -13.25 -5.82 2.45
N HIS A 49 -12.13 -6.47 2.13
CA HIS A 49 -11.36 -7.30 3.05
C HIS A 49 -9.87 -7.02 2.88
N VAL A 50 -9.19 -6.69 3.98
CA VAL A 50 -7.78 -6.30 4.01
C VAL A 50 -7.10 -6.94 5.21
N GLY A 51 -5.99 -7.62 4.95
CA GLY A 51 -4.99 -7.96 5.96
C GLY A 51 -3.93 -6.86 5.98
N PHE A 52 -3.75 -6.20 7.11
CA PHE A 52 -2.73 -5.20 7.32
C PHE A 52 -1.56 -5.78 8.13
N LEU A 53 -0.40 -5.87 7.50
CA LEU A 53 0.80 -6.47 8.09
C LEU A 53 1.81 -5.39 8.49
N LEU A 54 2.24 -5.43 9.74
CA LEU A 54 3.18 -4.50 10.33
C LEU A 54 4.42 -5.25 10.77
N LYS A 55 5.51 -5.04 10.04
CA LYS A 55 6.80 -5.67 10.37
C LYS A 55 7.54 -4.98 11.52
N LYS A 56 7.08 -3.80 11.94
CA LYS A 56 7.62 -3.02 13.05
C LYS A 56 6.47 -2.39 13.81
N THR A 57 6.61 -2.26 15.12
CA THR A 57 5.63 -1.66 16.02
C THR A 57 5.51 -0.15 15.85
N VAL A 58 6.52 0.52 15.27
CA VAL A 58 6.54 1.97 15.12
C VAL A 58 6.02 2.40 13.74
N PHE A 59 5.03 3.29 13.77
CA PHE A 59 4.46 3.91 12.59
C PHE A 59 4.97 5.34 12.38
N ALA A 60 5.13 5.71 11.12
CA ALA A 60 5.07 7.13 10.75
C ALA A 60 3.60 7.59 10.76
N HIS A 61 3.39 8.86 11.11
CA HIS A 61 2.10 9.52 11.08
C HIS A 61 1.31 9.21 9.79
N GLU A 62 -0.01 9.07 9.89
CA GLU A 62 -0.97 8.85 8.78
C GLU A 62 -1.03 7.45 8.15
N LYS A 63 -0.05 6.57 8.34
CA LYS A 63 -0.05 5.25 7.68
C LYS A 63 -1.16 4.32 8.16
N LEU A 64 -1.40 4.29 9.47
CA LEU A 64 -2.48 3.47 10.05
C LEU A 64 -3.85 3.99 9.61
N TYR A 65 -4.05 5.30 9.72
CA TYR A 65 -5.30 5.96 9.27
C TYR A 65 -5.55 5.74 7.78
N ALA A 66 -4.50 5.85 6.95
CA ALA A 66 -4.58 5.63 5.52
C ALA A 66 -5.03 4.21 5.15
N VAL A 67 -4.81 3.20 6.00
CA VAL A 67 -5.29 1.83 5.77
C VAL A 67 -6.70 1.63 6.33
N VAL A 68 -6.94 2.06 7.58
CA VAL A 68 -8.23 1.90 8.24
C VAL A 68 -9.34 2.62 7.46
N SER A 69 -9.06 3.81 6.91
CA SER A 69 -10.01 4.58 6.08
C SER A 69 -10.38 3.92 4.75
N ARG A 70 -9.64 2.89 4.30
CA ARG A 70 -9.89 2.22 3.01
C ARG A 70 -10.76 0.99 3.14
N VAL A 71 -10.95 0.48 4.36
CA VAL A 71 -11.78 -0.68 4.61
C VAL A 71 -13.21 -0.26 4.88
N THR A 72 -14.15 -0.88 4.18
CA THR A 72 -15.58 -0.50 4.27
C THR A 72 -16.28 -1.04 5.52
N SER A 73 -15.69 -2.01 6.23
CA SER A 73 -16.25 -2.56 7.47
C SER A 73 -15.17 -3.01 8.44
N ARG A 74 -15.45 -2.95 9.74
CA ARG A 74 -14.54 -3.45 10.79
C ARG A 74 -14.23 -4.94 10.65
N LYS A 75 -15.23 -5.75 10.26
CA LYS A 75 -15.07 -7.20 10.03
C LYS A 75 -14.13 -7.52 8.86
N GLY A 76 -14.03 -6.59 7.91
CA GLY A 76 -13.14 -6.70 6.76
C GLY A 76 -11.68 -6.42 7.06
N LEU A 77 -11.33 -5.88 8.23
CA LEU A 77 -9.95 -5.54 8.58
C LEU A 77 -9.36 -6.54 9.58
N LYS A 78 -8.20 -7.09 9.25
CA LYS A 78 -7.34 -7.81 10.20
C LYS A 78 -5.98 -7.13 10.27
N ILE A 79 -5.48 -6.86 11.46
CA ILE A 79 -4.17 -6.25 11.68
C ILE A 79 -3.26 -7.29 12.32
N MET A 80 -2.05 -7.44 11.79
CA MET A 80 -1.01 -8.34 12.31
C MET A 80 0.24 -7.52 12.58
N SER A 81 0.67 -7.47 13.84
CA SER A 81 1.81 -6.67 14.29
C SER A 81 2.94 -7.56 14.80
N TYR A 82 4.17 -7.14 14.52
CA TYR A 82 5.40 -7.79 14.95
C TYR A 82 6.28 -6.80 15.69
N ASN A 83 6.83 -7.22 16.84
CA ASN A 83 7.84 -6.47 17.57
C ASN A 83 9.21 -6.55 16.87
N ASP A 84 10.20 -5.82 17.38
CA ASP A 84 11.54 -5.78 16.79
C ASP A 84 12.25 -7.16 16.84
N ASP A 85 11.83 -8.05 17.73
CA ASP A 85 12.30 -9.44 17.85
C ASP A 85 11.59 -10.40 16.87
N GLY A 86 10.66 -9.90 16.05
CA GLY A 86 9.90 -10.70 15.08
C GLY A 86 8.81 -11.58 15.70
N GLN A 87 8.45 -11.34 16.97
CA GLN A 87 7.33 -11.99 17.65
C GLN A 87 6.03 -11.24 17.40
N LEU A 88 4.92 -11.98 17.37
CA LEU A 88 3.59 -11.42 17.30
C LEU A 88 3.31 -10.54 18.53
N THR A 89 2.72 -9.38 18.29
CA THR A 89 2.31 -8.45 19.34
C THR A 89 0.92 -7.89 19.03
N ASP A 90 0.18 -7.60 20.08
CA ASP A 90 -1.08 -6.86 20.07
C ASP A 90 -0.87 -5.36 20.24
N GLU A 91 0.36 -4.92 20.49
CA GLU A 91 0.73 -3.53 20.68
C GLU A 91 1.32 -2.91 19.40
N ALA A 92 1.03 -1.62 19.24
CA ALA A 92 1.47 -0.80 18.13
C ALA A 92 1.68 0.63 18.62
N ILE A 93 2.87 1.19 18.39
CA ILE A 93 3.23 2.54 18.79
C ILE A 93 2.98 3.48 17.62
N ASN A 94 1.99 4.35 17.77
CA ASN A 94 1.76 5.45 16.84
C ASN A 94 2.63 6.65 17.23
N ALA A 95 3.73 6.89 16.50
CA ALA A 95 4.55 8.08 16.72
C ALA A 95 3.88 9.29 16.04
N VAL A 96 3.25 10.14 16.84
CA VAL A 96 2.60 11.37 16.38
C VAL A 96 3.49 12.57 16.68
N HIS A 97 3.80 13.37 15.65
CA HIS A 97 4.52 14.63 15.82
C HIS A 97 3.58 15.69 16.40
N LYS A 98 4.04 16.37 17.46
CA LYS A 98 3.23 17.38 18.18
C LYS A 98 2.79 18.55 17.30
N GLU A 99 3.54 18.85 16.24
CA GLU A 99 3.28 19.91 15.25
C GLU A 99 1.91 19.76 14.56
N VAL A 100 1.39 18.54 14.41
CA VAL A 100 0.09 18.27 13.80
C VAL A 100 -1.06 18.83 14.63
N PHE A 101 -0.91 18.88 15.96
CA PHE A 101 -1.94 19.38 16.87
C PHE A 101 -1.93 20.90 17.02
N GLN A 102 -0.92 21.60 16.50
CA GLN A 102 -0.83 23.06 16.61
C GLN A 102 -1.87 23.80 15.75
N ASN A 103 -2.46 23.13 14.76
CA ASN A 103 -3.50 23.70 13.88
C ASN A 103 -4.93 23.23 14.23
N LEU A 104 -5.11 22.58 15.38
CA LEU A 104 -6.39 22.00 15.82
C LEU A 104 -6.98 22.68 17.08
N LEU A 105 -6.31 23.71 17.60
CA LEU A 105 -6.76 24.61 18.68
C LEU A 105 -6.81 26.04 18.15
#